data_AF-A0A6C1QT01-F1
#
_entry.id   AF-A0A6C1QT01-F1
#
_cell.length_a   1.000
_cell.length_b   1.000
_cell.length_c   1.000
_cell.angle_alpha   90.00
_cell.angle_beta   90.00
_cell.angle_gamma   90.00
#
_symmetry.space_group_name_H-M   'P 1'
#
loop_
_entity.id
_entity.type
_entity.pdbx_description
1 polymer ?
#
loop_
_entity_poly.entity_id
_entity_poly.type
_entity_poly.pdbx_seq_one_letter_code
_entity_poly.pdbx_strand_id
1 'polypeptide(L)'
;MNTERALIGEGVASTFYIILTQGPLFTAMAIFFGLDAVLIGITASFPLAFQLVQVFNPWLLARVRSRKRLLFAANSGRFLWIILIVAAIRGTHTPALFLVVFAVTQMTNAIAGNTWMSLVR
;
A
#
# COMPACT_ATOMS: atom_id res chain seq x y z
N MET A 1 3.75 -6.65 27.91
CA MET A 1 4.04 -5.52 27.00
C MET A 1 2.76 -4.71 26.89
N ASN A 2 2.77 -3.44 27.29
CA ASN A 2 1.54 -2.67 27.46
C ASN A 2 0.96 -2.28 26.10
N THR A 3 -0.35 -2.48 25.91
CA THR A 3 -1.07 -2.29 24.63
C THR A 3 -0.86 -0.90 24.04
N GLU A 4 -0.84 0.13 24.88
CA GLU A 4 -0.50 1.51 24.55
C GLU A 4 0.79 1.65 23.72
N ARG A 5 1.89 1.01 24.14
CA ARG A 5 3.18 1.08 23.42
C ARG A 5 3.12 0.39 22.07
N ALA A 6 2.29 -0.66 21.92
CA ALA A 6 2.08 -1.32 20.64
C ALA A 6 1.26 -0.42 19.68
N LEU A 7 0.21 0.24 20.18
CA LEU A 7 -0.61 1.19 19.41
C LEU A 7 0.21 2.41 18.96
N ILE A 8 1.07 2.96 19.82
CA ILE A 8 2.00 4.04 19.45
C ILE A 8 2.95 3.57 18.35
N GLY A 9 3.51 2.36 18.46
CA GLY A 9 4.37 1.76 17.42
C GLY A 9 3.66 1.58 16.07
N GLU A 10 2.41 1.10 16.08
CA GLU A 10 1.57 0.96 14.88
C GLU A 10 1.24 2.32 14.25
N GLY A 11 0.94 3.34 15.07
CA GLY A 11 0.69 4.71 14.61
C GLY A 11 1.92 5.37 13.97
N VAL A 12 3.10 5.17 14.54
CA VAL A 12 4.38 5.62 13.96
C VAL A 12 4.65 4.91 12.62
N ALA A 13 4.54 3.58 12.59
CA ALA A 13 4.76 2.79 11.36
C ALA A 13 3.76 3.17 10.24
N SER A 14 2.51 3.44 10.59
CA SER A 14 1.48 3.89 9.64
C SER A 14 1.75 5.30 9.13
N THR A 15 2.23 6.21 9.99
CA THR A 15 2.64 7.58 9.59
C THR A 15 3.81 7.54 8.61
N PHE A 16 4.84 6.74 8.88
CA PHE A 16 5.96 6.52 7.95
C PHE A 16 5.48 6.01 6.58
N TYR A 17 4.56 5.04 6.56
CA TYR A 17 3.99 4.51 5.33
C TYR A 17 3.19 5.57 4.53
N ILE A 18 2.45 6.45 5.20
CA ILE A 18 1.72 7.54 4.52
C ILE A 18 2.70 8.54 3.89
N ILE A 19 3.73 8.97 4.63
CA ILE A 19 4.76 9.90 4.10
C ILE A 19 5.48 9.31 2.88
N LEU A 20 5.80 8.01 2.92
CA LEU A 20 6.43 7.26 1.82
C LEU A 20 5.55 7.17 0.56
N THR A 21 4.22 7.15 0.72
CA THR A 21 3.27 6.86 -0.38
C THR A 21 2.43 8.04 -0.85
N GLN A 22 2.46 9.19 -0.14
CA GLN A 22 1.66 10.38 -0.45
C GLN A 22 2.43 11.70 -0.33
N GLY A 23 3.66 11.71 0.23
CA GLY A 23 4.48 12.91 0.39
C GLY A 23 5.51 13.14 -0.71
N PRO A 24 6.37 14.18 -0.61
CA PRO A 24 7.45 14.45 -1.57
C PRO A 24 8.41 13.28 -1.80
N LEU A 25 8.54 12.38 -0.82
CA LEU A 25 9.34 11.15 -0.93
C LEU A 25 8.78 10.18 -1.99
N PHE A 26 7.46 10.12 -2.18
CA PHE A 26 6.85 9.36 -3.27
C PHE A 26 7.32 9.90 -4.63
N THR A 27 7.24 11.22 -4.83
CA THR A 27 7.67 11.88 -6.09
C THR A 27 9.16 11.72 -6.33
N ALA A 28 10.01 11.87 -5.30
CA ALA A 28 11.44 11.64 -5.40
C ALA A 28 11.77 10.19 -5.80
N MET A 29 11.08 9.20 -5.20
CA MET A 29 11.23 7.80 -5.58
C MET A 29 10.73 7.54 -7.01
N ALA A 30 9.59 8.11 -7.42
CA ALA A 30 9.07 7.96 -8.78
C ALA A 30 10.05 8.49 -9.84
N ILE A 31 10.62 9.69 -9.62
CA ILE A 31 11.65 10.28 -10.50
C ILE A 31 12.92 9.41 -10.50
N PHE A 32 13.36 8.91 -9.34
CA PHE A 32 14.51 8.00 -9.25
C PHE A 32 14.28 6.69 -10.03
N PHE A 33 13.06 6.16 -10.03
CA PHE A 33 12.65 5.01 -10.85
C PHE A 33 12.34 5.36 -12.32
N GLY A 34 12.62 6.59 -12.75
CA GLY A 34 12.51 7.03 -14.15
C GLY A 34 11.10 7.35 -14.64
N LEU A 35 10.14 7.60 -13.74
CA LEU A 35 8.80 8.04 -14.14
C LEU A 35 8.84 9.51 -14.58
N ASP A 36 8.20 9.81 -15.71
CA ASP A 36 7.95 11.17 -16.16
C ASP A 36 6.76 11.82 -15.42
N ALA A 37 6.49 13.09 -15.70
CA ALA A 37 5.39 13.82 -15.08
C ALA A 37 3.99 13.19 -15.36
N VAL A 38 3.83 12.49 -16.49
CA VAL A 38 2.57 11.84 -16.87
C VAL A 38 2.36 10.56 -16.05
N LEU A 39 3.38 9.72 -15.93
CA LEU A 39 3.37 8.52 -15.10
C LEU A 39 3.28 8.86 -13.60
N ILE A 40 3.88 9.97 -13.15
CA ILE A 40 3.70 10.50 -11.79
C ILE A 40 2.23 10.91 -11.56
N GLY A 41 1.62 11.64 -12.50
CA GLY A 41 0.19 12.00 -12.42
C GLY A 41 -0.75 10.78 -12.42
N ILE A 42 -0.48 9.81 -13.29
CA ILE A 42 -1.23 8.54 -13.37
C ILE A 42 -1.09 7.76 -12.06
N THR A 43 0.12 7.59 -11.52
CA THR A 43 0.33 6.86 -10.26
C THR A 43 -0.25 7.60 -9.06
N ALA A 44 -0.19 8.93 -9.00
CA ALA A 44 -0.86 9.73 -7.97
C ALA A 44 -2.39 9.51 -7.94
N SER A 45 -3.02 9.10 -9.05
CA SER A 45 -4.43 8.72 -9.10
C SER A 45 -4.73 7.31 -8.56
N PHE A 46 -3.73 6.43 -8.43
CA PHE A 46 -3.94 5.03 -8.03
C PHE A 46 -4.68 4.87 -6.69
N PRO A 47 -4.40 5.64 -5.61
CA PRO A 47 -5.15 5.54 -4.36
C PRO A 47 -6.66 5.81 -4.52
N LEU A 48 -7.07 6.59 -5.53
CA LEU A 48 -8.48 6.83 -5.87
C LEU A 48 -9.01 5.73 -6.82
N ALA A 49 -8.25 5.34 -7.84
CA ALA A 49 -8.65 4.27 -8.76
C ALA A 49 -8.88 2.93 -8.02
N PHE A 50 -8.00 2.56 -7.09
CA PHE A 50 -8.15 1.36 -6.27
C PHE A 50 -9.22 1.48 -5.16
N GLN A 51 -9.78 2.66 -4.90
CA GLN A 51 -11.02 2.75 -4.09
C GLN A 51 -12.22 2.13 -4.81
N LEU A 52 -12.26 2.12 -6.14
CA LEU A 52 -13.34 1.45 -6.89
C LEU A 52 -13.29 -0.08 -6.72
N VAL A 53 -12.10 -0.67 -6.51
CA VAL A 53 -11.95 -2.11 -6.23
C VAL A 53 -12.60 -2.52 -4.91
N GLN A 54 -12.83 -1.57 -3.98
CA GLN A 54 -13.49 -1.81 -2.70
C GLN A 54 -14.95 -2.25 -2.85
N VAL A 55 -15.60 -1.94 -3.97
CA VAL A 55 -16.97 -2.39 -4.31
C VAL A 55 -17.05 -3.93 -4.38
N PHE A 56 -15.96 -4.61 -4.75
CA PHE A 56 -15.89 -6.08 -4.77
C PHE A 56 -15.58 -6.70 -3.39
N ASN A 57 -15.22 -5.90 -2.39
CA ASN A 57 -14.76 -6.41 -1.10
C ASN A 57 -15.84 -7.17 -0.30
N PRO A 58 -17.15 -6.82 -0.33
CA PRO A 58 -18.20 -7.65 0.28
C PRO A 58 -18.30 -9.05 -0.32
N TRP A 59 -18.15 -9.19 -1.64
CA TRP A 59 -18.14 -10.47 -2.35
C TRP A 59 -16.91 -11.32 -1.99
N LEU A 60 -15.77 -10.68 -1.74
CA LEU A 60 -14.56 -11.34 -1.24
C LEU A 60 -14.72 -11.78 0.23
N LEU A 61 -15.25 -10.89 1.09
CA LEU A 61 -15.50 -11.17 2.51
C LEU A 61 -16.52 -12.30 2.72
N ALA A 62 -17.49 -12.46 1.84
CA ALA A 62 -18.45 -13.57 1.86
C ALA A 62 -17.80 -14.94 1.56
N ARG A 63 -16.65 -14.95 0.87
CA ARG A 63 -15.92 -16.16 0.45
C ARG A 63 -14.81 -16.57 1.42
N VAL A 64 -14.21 -15.61 2.12
CA VAL A 64 -13.07 -15.88 3.00
C VAL A 64 -13.51 -16.21 4.42
N ARG A 65 -13.35 -17.49 4.82
CA ARG A 65 -13.71 -18.07 6.13
C ARG A 65 -13.04 -17.41 7.36
N SER A 66 -12.17 -16.42 7.19
CA SER A 66 -11.52 -15.72 8.30
C SER A 66 -11.10 -14.29 7.90
N ARG A 67 -11.94 -13.29 8.22
CA ARG A 67 -11.67 -11.86 7.98
C ARG A 67 -10.31 -11.41 8.55
N LYS A 68 -9.91 -11.94 9.73
CA LYS A 68 -8.60 -11.66 10.34
C LYS A 68 -7.42 -12.12 9.46
N ARG A 69 -7.52 -13.29 8.81
CA ARG A 69 -6.48 -13.76 7.87
C ARG A 69 -6.44 -12.95 6.58
N LEU A 70 -7.60 -12.52 6.07
CA LEU A 70 -7.66 -11.60 4.93
C LEU A 70 -7.00 -10.25 5.25
N LEU A 71 -7.24 -9.71 6.44
CA LEU A 71 -6.63 -8.47 6.91
C LEU A 71 -5.09 -8.57 6.95
N PHE A 72 -4.54 -9.63 7.57
CA PHE A 72 -3.09 -9.82 7.61
C PHE A 72 -2.48 -9.99 6.22
N ALA A 73 -3.09 -10.78 5.35
CA ALA A 73 -2.61 -10.96 3.97
C ALA A 73 -2.65 -9.65 3.16
N ALA A 74 -3.73 -8.88 3.28
CA ALA A 74 -3.86 -7.58 2.63
C ALA A 74 -2.89 -6.53 3.19
N ASN A 75 -2.73 -6.44 4.52
CA ASN A 75 -1.81 -5.48 5.14
C ASN A 75 -0.34 -5.81 4.83
N SER A 76 -0.01 -7.09 4.58
CA SER A 76 1.35 -7.50 4.16
C SER A 76 1.77 -6.94 2.79
N GLY A 77 0.83 -6.47 1.96
CA GLY A 77 1.14 -5.78 0.71
C GLY A 77 1.97 -4.50 0.89
N ARG A 78 1.95 -3.87 2.09
CA ARG A 78 2.84 -2.75 2.42
C ARG A 78 4.33 -3.12 2.35
N PHE A 79 4.69 -4.39 2.62
CA PHE A 79 6.07 -4.86 2.54
C PHE A 79 6.60 -4.95 1.10
N LEU A 80 5.76 -4.83 0.06
CA LEU A 80 6.22 -4.79 -1.33
C LEU A 80 7.13 -3.58 -1.60
N TRP A 81 7.04 -2.50 -0.81
CA TRP A 81 8.00 -1.38 -0.85
C TRP A 81 9.45 -1.79 -0.54
N ILE A 82 9.69 -2.90 0.15
CA ILE A 82 11.05 -3.44 0.35
C ILE A 82 11.67 -3.82 -1.01
N ILE A 83 10.87 -4.22 -2.00
CA ILE A 83 11.35 -4.50 -3.36
C ILE A 83 11.94 -3.23 -3.98
N LEU A 84 11.28 -2.09 -3.83
CA LEU A 84 11.78 -0.80 -4.34
C LEU A 84 13.01 -0.31 -3.58
N ILE A 85 13.07 -0.50 -2.27
CA ILE A 85 14.25 -0.16 -1.46
C ILE A 85 15.46 -1.01 -1.88
N VAL A 86 15.30 -2.34 -2.00
CA VAL A 86 16.37 -3.25 -2.45
C VAL A 86 16.77 -2.97 -3.90
N ALA A 87 15.82 -2.65 -4.77
CA ALA A 87 16.09 -2.28 -6.16
C ALA A 87 16.88 -0.97 -6.26
N ALA A 88 16.54 0.05 -5.46
CA ALA A 88 17.28 1.30 -5.40
C ALA A 88 18.72 1.10 -4.89
N ILE A 89 18.91 0.31 -3.82
CA ILE A 89 20.25 -0.03 -3.29
C ILE A 89 21.09 -0.80 -4.32
N ARG A 90 20.47 -1.62 -5.17
CA ARG A 90 21.12 -2.36 -6.27
C ARG A 90 21.30 -1.53 -7.55
N GLY A 91 20.88 -0.27 -7.57
CA GLY A 91 20.92 0.59 -8.76
C GLY A 91 19.96 0.17 -9.88
N THR A 92 18.99 -0.72 -9.65
CA THR A 92 18.00 -1.15 -10.65
C THR A 92 16.74 -0.29 -10.58
N HIS A 93 16.60 0.66 -11.51
CA HIS A 93 15.61 1.73 -11.46
C HIS A 93 14.70 1.76 -12.72
N THR A 94 13.81 0.77 -12.86
CA THR A 94 12.89 0.72 -14.03
C THR A 94 11.48 1.25 -13.69
N PRO A 95 10.84 2.06 -14.57
CA PRO A 95 9.52 2.63 -14.28
C PRO A 95 8.44 1.56 -14.08
N ALA A 96 8.51 0.48 -14.86
CA ALA A 96 7.60 -0.66 -14.77
C ALA A 96 7.63 -1.35 -13.39
N LEU A 97 8.80 -1.42 -12.74
CA LEU A 97 8.92 -2.02 -11.40
C LEU A 97 8.20 -1.16 -10.35
N PHE A 98 8.39 0.16 -10.40
CA PHE A 98 7.67 1.09 -9.52
C PHE A 98 6.16 1.06 -9.76
N LEU A 99 5.73 1.12 -11.02
CA LEU A 99 4.31 1.02 -11.43
C LEU A 99 3.64 -0.25 -10.88
N VAL A 100 4.24 -1.42 -11.10
CA VAL A 100 3.68 -2.71 -10.66
C VAL A 100 3.65 -2.83 -9.13
N VAL A 101 4.76 -2.52 -8.44
CA VAL A 101 4.81 -2.58 -6.98
C VAL A 101 3.79 -1.63 -6.36
N PHE A 102 3.71 -0.39 -6.84
CA PHE A 102 2.78 0.60 -6.30
C PHE A 102 1.32 0.22 -6.58
N ALA A 103 0.97 -0.24 -7.78
CA ALA A 103 -0.38 -0.70 -8.11
C ALA A 103 -0.85 -1.85 -7.20
N VAL A 104 -0.04 -2.91 -7.03
CA VAL A 104 -0.38 -4.03 -6.14
C VAL A 104 -0.47 -3.56 -4.67
N THR A 105 0.41 -2.65 -4.26
CA THR A 105 0.35 -2.08 -2.91
C THR A 105 -0.95 -1.29 -2.68
N GLN A 106 -1.43 -0.50 -3.63
CA GLN A 106 -2.70 0.23 -3.48
C GLN A 106 -3.92 -0.71 -3.52
N MET A 107 -3.91 -1.73 -4.39
CA MET A 107 -4.96 -2.76 -4.42
C MET A 107 -5.08 -3.51 -3.08
N THR A 108 -3.96 -3.87 -2.47
CA THR A 108 -3.95 -4.57 -1.17
C THR A 108 -4.39 -3.67 -0.01
N ASN A 109 -4.00 -2.39 0.02
CA ASN A 109 -4.51 -1.44 1.02
C ASN A 109 -6.04 -1.23 0.92
N ALA A 110 -6.59 -1.18 -0.29
CA ALA A 110 -8.04 -1.06 -0.51
C ALA A 110 -8.83 -2.23 0.10
N ILE A 111 -8.31 -3.45 -0.04
CA ILE A 111 -8.85 -4.67 0.59
C ILE A 111 -8.66 -4.64 2.12
N ALA A 112 -7.49 -4.20 2.59
CA ALA A 112 -7.16 -4.15 4.01
C ALA A 112 -8.09 -3.20 4.79
N GLY A 113 -8.28 -1.97 4.30
CA GLY A 113 -9.11 -0.96 4.96
C GLY A 113 -10.58 -1.38 5.10
N ASN A 114 -11.15 -2.00 4.07
CA ASN A 114 -12.53 -2.51 4.13
C ASN A 114 -12.66 -3.76 4.99
N THR A 115 -11.64 -4.63 4.99
CA THR A 115 -11.60 -5.78 5.89
C THR A 115 -11.52 -5.33 7.35
N TRP A 116 -10.76 -4.27 7.65
CA TRP A 116 -10.72 -3.62 8.97
C TRP A 116 -12.07 -3.04 9.38
N MET A 117 -12.73 -2.25 8.52
CA MET A 117 -14.09 -1.74 8.81
C MET A 117 -15.11 -2.87 9.03
N SER A 118 -14.93 -4.03 8.39
CA SER A 118 -15.76 -5.24 8.61
C SER A 118 -15.39 -6.06 9.86
N LEU A 119 -14.46 -5.58 10.68
CA LEU A 119 -14.01 -6.18 11.95
C LEU A 119 -14.22 -5.25 13.16
N VAL A 120 -14.40 -3.94 12.91
CA VAL A 120 -14.69 -2.91 13.94
C VAL A 120 -16.20 -2.63 14.06
N ARG A 121 -16.98 -3.07 13.07
CA ARG A 121 -18.45 -3.27 13.15
C ARG A 121 -18.78 -4.69 13.59
#